data_AF-A0A6L5Y3X7-F1
#
_entry.id   AF-A0A6L5Y3X7-F1
#
_cell.length_a   1.000
_cell.length_b   1.000
_cell.length_c   1.000
_cell.angle_alpha   90.00
_cell.angle_beta   90.00
_cell.angle_gamma   90.00
#
_symmetry.space_group_name_H-M   'P 1'
#
loop_
_entity.id
_entity.type
_entity.pdbx_description
1 polymer ?
#
loop_
_entity_poly.entity_id
_entity_poly.type
_entity_poly.pdbx_seq_one_letter_code
_entity_poly.pdbx_strand_id
1 'polypeptide(L)'
;MKRKEFKENLFAALDNDVDDITYDEKMVLVHNLLVDYEKENETKRDITNKGEKWTDEELKIILSAAPTKENCVKYARLFKRGYGSIEQIYRWSVTPKKDMSDERKEDSFVKQVKRIAKELGIRG
;
A
#
# COMPACT_ATOMS: atom_id res chain seq x y z
N MET A 1 4.69 8.73 -27.20
CA MET A 1 3.25 8.99 -27.18
C MET A 1 2.99 10.30 -26.46
N LYS A 2 2.22 11.21 -27.07
CA LYS A 2 1.81 12.48 -26.44
C LYS A 2 0.68 12.23 -25.43
N ARG A 3 0.43 13.18 -24.51
CA ARG A 3 -0.64 13.07 -23.51
C ARG A 3 -2.02 12.81 -24.13
N LYS A 4 -2.32 13.46 -25.27
CA LYS A 4 -3.57 13.28 -26.02
C LYS A 4 -3.69 11.84 -26.53
N GLU A 5 -2.67 11.36 -27.24
CA GLU A 5 -2.63 9.99 -27.78
C GLU A 5 -2.74 8.94 -26.65
N PHE A 6 -2.10 9.16 -25.49
CA PHE A 6 -2.21 8.26 -24.35
C PHE A 6 -3.64 8.20 -23.79
N LYS A 7 -4.29 9.34 -23.65
CA LYS A 7 -5.69 9.40 -23.22
C LYS A 7 -6.60 8.66 -24.20
N GLU A 8 -6.45 8.91 -25.50
CA GLU A 8 -7.26 8.28 -26.55
C GLU A 8 -7.08 6.76 -26.53
N ASN A 9 -5.84 6.27 -26.43
CA ASN A 9 -5.56 4.84 -26.35
C ASN A 9 -6.10 4.19 -25.07
N LEU A 10 -5.96 4.86 -23.93
CA LEU A 10 -6.50 4.36 -22.66
C LEU A 10 -8.02 4.29 -22.71
N PHE A 11 -8.69 5.30 -23.25
CA PHE A 11 -10.15 5.34 -23.34
C PHE A 11 -10.66 4.27 -24.30
N ALA A 12 -10.02 4.13 -25.46
CA ALA A 12 -10.32 3.04 -26.39
C ALA A 12 -10.17 1.66 -25.72
N ALA A 13 -9.16 1.46 -24.88
CA ALA A 13 -9.02 0.22 -24.10
C ALA A 13 -10.20 0.04 -23.11
N LEU A 14 -10.56 1.10 -22.40
CA LEU A 14 -11.67 1.11 -21.43
C LEU A 14 -13.06 0.99 -22.09
N ASP A 15 -13.20 1.19 -23.40
CA ASP A 15 -14.47 1.04 -24.11
C ASP A 15 -14.75 -0.41 -24.55
N ASN A 16 -13.75 -1.30 -24.51
CA ASN A 16 -13.93 -2.72 -24.89
C ASN A 16 -14.74 -3.48 -23.84
N ASP A 17 -15.70 -4.29 -24.25
CA ASP A 17 -16.39 -5.22 -23.35
C ASP A 17 -15.42 -6.26 -22.77
N VAL A 18 -15.65 -6.67 -21.51
CA VAL A 18 -14.81 -7.64 -20.79
C VAL A 18 -15.70 -8.66 -20.12
N ASP A 19 -15.52 -9.95 -20.45
CA ASP A 19 -16.08 -11.12 -19.75
C ASP A 19 -17.55 -10.98 -19.29
N ASP A 20 -18.40 -10.37 -20.14
CA ASP A 20 -19.83 -10.11 -19.87
C ASP A 20 -20.13 -9.41 -18.53
N ILE A 21 -19.16 -8.65 -17.97
CA ILE A 21 -19.32 -7.94 -16.70
C ILE A 21 -20.01 -6.59 -16.90
N THR A 22 -20.70 -6.12 -15.86
CA THR A 22 -21.32 -4.79 -15.87
C THR A 22 -20.28 -3.68 -15.90
N TYR A 23 -20.71 -2.47 -16.28
CA TYR A 23 -19.84 -1.29 -16.24
C TYR A 23 -19.22 -1.06 -14.85
N ASP A 24 -20.00 -1.20 -13.79
CA ASP A 24 -19.52 -0.96 -12.42
C ASP A 24 -18.47 -2.01 -12.00
N GLU A 25 -18.71 -3.29 -12.31
CA GLU A 25 -17.73 -4.37 -12.07
C GLU A 25 -16.44 -4.15 -12.86
N LYS A 26 -16.56 -3.70 -14.12
CA LYS A 26 -15.41 -3.33 -14.95
C LYS A 26 -14.63 -2.18 -14.33
N MET A 27 -15.28 -1.17 -13.77
CA MET A 27 -14.58 -0.06 -13.12
C MET A 27 -13.85 -0.51 -11.86
N VAL A 28 -14.40 -1.46 -11.10
CA VAL A 28 -13.69 -2.11 -9.98
C VAL A 28 -12.47 -2.88 -10.48
N LEU A 29 -12.60 -3.67 -11.55
CA LEU A 29 -11.49 -4.39 -12.17
C LEU A 29 -10.39 -3.43 -12.63
N VAL A 30 -10.74 -2.37 -13.36
CA VAL A 30 -9.80 -1.36 -13.85
C VAL A 30 -9.08 -0.68 -12.70
N HIS A 31 -9.79 -0.35 -11.62
CA HIS A 31 -9.17 0.22 -10.42
C HIS A 31 -8.14 -0.73 -9.81
N ASN A 32 -8.49 -2.00 -9.63
CA ASN A 32 -7.58 -3.00 -9.10
C ASN A 32 -6.34 -3.19 -9.99
N LEU A 33 -6.52 -3.23 -11.31
CA LEU A 33 -5.44 -3.34 -12.28
C LEU A 33 -4.50 -2.13 -12.21
N LEU A 34 -5.01 -0.92 -12.02
CA LEU A 34 -4.18 0.27 -11.85
C LEU A 34 -3.32 0.17 -10.58
N VAL A 35 -3.93 -0.26 -9.48
CA VAL A 35 -3.24 -0.45 -8.19
C VAL A 35 -2.17 -1.54 -8.29
N ASP A 36 -2.50 -2.67 -8.91
CA ASP A 36 -1.56 -3.77 -9.11
C ASP A 36 -0.42 -3.37 -10.07
N TYR A 37 -0.72 -2.63 -11.15
CA TYR A 37 0.31 -2.07 -12.03
C TYR A 37 1.27 -1.15 -11.27
N GLU A 38 0.77 -0.22 -10.44
CA GLU A 38 1.62 0.66 -9.62
C GLU A 38 2.45 -0.13 -8.60
N LYS A 39 1.90 -1.18 -8.01
CA LYS A 39 2.58 -2.08 -7.06
C LYS A 39 3.73 -2.84 -7.74
N GLU A 40 3.48 -3.47 -8.88
CA GLU A 40 4.45 -4.27 -9.61
C GLU A 40 5.57 -3.43 -10.23
N ASN A 41 5.29 -2.15 -10.52
CA ASN A 41 6.24 -1.22 -11.11
C ASN A 41 6.88 -0.27 -10.10
N GLU A 42 7.10 -0.72 -8.85
CA GLU A 42 7.72 0.07 -7.78
C GLU A 42 9.02 0.77 -8.22
N THR A 43 9.84 0.12 -9.04
CA THR A 43 11.12 0.67 -9.53
C THR A 43 10.98 1.91 -10.41
N LYS A 44 9.78 2.19 -10.93
CA LYS A 44 9.48 3.40 -11.70
C LYS A 44 9.06 4.59 -10.82
N ARG A 45 8.83 4.38 -9.52
CA ARG A 45 8.47 5.43 -8.56
C ARG A 45 9.71 6.02 -7.89
N ASP A 46 9.56 7.22 -7.35
CA ASP A 46 10.52 7.78 -6.41
C ASP A 46 10.51 6.94 -5.12
N ILE A 47 11.63 6.28 -4.83
CA ILE A 47 11.85 5.41 -3.67
C ILE A 47 13.09 5.83 -2.87
N THR A 48 13.46 7.12 -2.89
CA THR A 48 14.70 7.61 -2.25
C THR A 48 14.80 7.30 -0.76
N ASN A 49 13.67 7.06 -0.07
CA ASN A 49 13.65 6.77 1.36
C ASN A 49 13.57 5.26 1.65
N LYS A 50 13.71 4.39 0.63
CA LYS A 50 13.64 2.94 0.82
C LYS A 50 14.78 2.46 1.74
N GLY A 51 14.40 1.76 2.81
CA GLY A 51 15.34 1.24 3.81
C GLY A 51 15.57 2.18 5.01
N GLU A 52 15.11 3.43 4.93
CA GLU A 52 15.23 4.38 6.03
C GLU A 52 14.36 4.00 7.23
N LYS A 53 14.64 4.57 8.41
CA LYS A 53 13.79 4.38 9.60
C LYS A 53 12.45 5.12 9.44
N TRP A 54 11.38 4.57 9.98
CA TRP A 54 10.06 5.23 10.00
C TRP A 54 9.97 6.19 11.18
N THR A 55 9.34 7.36 10.98
CA THR A 55 8.97 8.24 12.10
C THR A 55 7.64 7.81 12.73
N ASP A 56 7.40 8.23 13.97
CA ASP A 56 6.13 7.94 14.63
C ASP A 56 4.95 8.61 13.92
N GLU A 57 5.14 9.82 13.39
CA GLU A 57 4.14 10.55 12.61
C GLU A 57 3.79 9.81 11.31
N GLU A 58 4.78 9.29 10.59
CA GLU A 58 4.53 8.49 9.37
C GLU A 58 3.73 7.24 9.70
N LEU A 59 4.09 6.52 10.77
CA LEU A 59 3.36 5.34 11.23
C LEU A 59 1.92 5.68 11.64
N LYS A 60 1.70 6.82 12.32
CA LYS A 60 0.36 7.28 12.69
C LYS A 60 -0.50 7.56 11.46
N ILE A 61 0.06 8.22 10.45
CA ILE A 61 -0.63 8.49 9.19
C ILE A 61 -1.04 7.19 8.49
N ILE A 62 -0.11 6.23 8.39
CA ILE A 62 -0.36 4.94 7.77
C ILE A 62 -1.46 4.18 8.53
N LEU A 63 -1.29 4.00 9.84
CA LEU A 63 -2.17 3.19 10.67
C LEU A 63 -3.54 3.82 10.94
N SER A 64 -3.73 5.11 10.65
CA SER A 64 -5.04 5.78 10.70
C SER A 64 -5.95 5.42 9.51
N ALA A 65 -5.43 4.72 8.50
CA ALA A 65 -6.20 4.26 7.35
C ALA A 65 -6.33 2.74 7.30
N ALA A 66 -7.32 2.26 6.54
CA ALA A 66 -7.55 0.82 6.38
C ALA A 66 -6.40 0.14 5.61
N PRO A 67 -6.06 -1.12 5.93
CA PRO A 67 -4.96 -1.87 5.32
C PRO A 67 -5.32 -2.41 3.92
N THR A 68 -5.57 -1.52 2.96
CA THR A 68 -5.90 -1.89 1.57
C THR A 68 -4.69 -1.72 0.64
N LYS A 69 -4.72 -2.40 -0.53
CA LYS A 69 -3.64 -2.26 -1.54
C LYS A 69 -3.49 -0.80 -1.97
N GLU A 70 -4.60 -0.09 -2.14
CA GLU A 70 -4.67 1.32 -2.54
C GLU A 70 -3.96 2.20 -1.51
N ASN A 71 -4.24 2.01 -0.22
CA ASN A 71 -3.59 2.76 0.84
C ASN A 71 -2.10 2.42 0.95
N CYS A 72 -1.73 1.15 0.75
CA CYS A 72 -0.33 0.75 0.67
C CYS A 72 0.41 1.47 -0.47
N VAL A 73 -0.14 1.50 -1.69
CA VAL A 73 0.43 2.24 -2.82
C VAL A 73 0.48 3.75 -2.54
N LYS A 74 -0.61 4.32 -2.01
CA LYS A 74 -0.72 5.74 -1.64
C LYS A 74 0.41 6.16 -0.69
N TYR A 75 0.64 5.41 0.39
CA TYR A 75 1.66 5.75 1.37
C TYR A 75 3.08 5.40 0.91
N ALA A 76 3.24 4.34 0.13
CA ALA A 76 4.50 4.04 -0.53
C ALA A 76 4.93 5.20 -1.44
N ARG A 77 4.00 5.81 -2.17
CA ARG A 77 4.25 7.01 -2.99
C ARG A 77 4.50 8.25 -2.14
N LEU A 78 3.65 8.50 -1.14
CA LEU A 78 3.76 9.67 -0.27
C LEU A 78 5.11 9.74 0.44
N PHE A 79 5.56 8.63 1.00
CA PHE A 79 6.79 8.56 1.80
C PHE A 79 8.03 8.12 1.01
N LYS A 80 7.89 7.92 -0.32
CA LYS A 80 8.96 7.48 -1.22
C LYS A 80 9.60 6.16 -0.77
N ARG A 81 8.74 5.19 -0.50
CA ARG A 81 9.07 3.90 0.12
C ARG A 81 8.53 2.75 -0.71
N GLY A 82 8.94 1.54 -0.33
CA GLY A 82 8.46 0.32 -0.95
C GLY A 82 7.07 -0.08 -0.45
N TYR A 83 6.23 -0.60 -1.34
CA TYR A 83 4.88 -1.09 -1.03
C TYR A 83 4.91 -2.13 0.10
N GLY A 84 5.84 -3.10 0.02
CA GLY A 84 5.95 -4.18 1.01
C GLY A 84 6.33 -3.70 2.42
N SER A 85 6.95 -2.52 2.56
CA SER A 85 7.22 -1.95 3.89
C SER A 85 5.95 -1.40 4.56
N ILE A 86 5.01 -0.86 3.77
CA ILE A 86 3.69 -0.43 4.26
C ILE A 86 2.84 -1.63 4.67
N GLU A 87 2.84 -2.69 3.87
CA GLU A 87 2.16 -3.94 4.23
C GLU A 87 2.68 -4.53 5.54
N GLN A 88 3.99 -4.46 5.78
CA GLN A 88 4.57 -4.91 7.05
C GLN A 88 4.10 -4.06 8.23
N ILE A 89 3.94 -2.74 8.07
CA ILE A 89 3.38 -1.87 9.13
C ILE A 89 1.98 -2.34 9.51
N TYR A 90 1.10 -2.56 8.53
CA TYR A 90 -0.25 -3.07 8.80
C TYR A 90 -0.26 -4.47 9.39
N ARG A 91 0.62 -5.37 8.92
CA ARG A 91 0.73 -6.73 9.46
C ARG A 91 1.14 -6.69 10.92
N TRP A 92 2.24 -6.00 11.23
CA TRP A 92 2.78 -5.95 12.58
C TRP A 92 1.91 -5.17 13.55
N SER A 93 1.08 -4.22 13.09
CA SER A 93 0.15 -3.55 14.00
C SER A 93 -0.89 -4.52 14.58
N VAL A 94 -1.30 -5.55 13.83
CA VAL A 94 -2.36 -6.49 14.24
C VAL A 94 -1.86 -7.89 14.66
N THR A 95 -0.62 -8.29 14.37
CA THR A 95 -0.11 -9.64 14.73
C THR A 95 0.09 -9.82 16.24
N PRO A 96 -0.67 -10.69 16.94
CA PRO A 96 -0.53 -10.91 18.38
C PRO A 96 0.91 -11.23 18.80
N LYS A 97 1.40 -10.62 19.88
CA LYS A 97 2.76 -10.89 20.41
C LYS A 97 3.05 -12.37 20.65
N LYS A 98 2.03 -13.16 21.01
CA LYS A 98 2.13 -14.61 21.21
C LYS A 98 2.43 -15.39 19.91
N ASP A 99 2.05 -14.83 18.76
CA ASP A 99 2.22 -15.45 17.45
C ASP A 99 3.53 -14.98 16.78
N MET A 100 4.34 -14.19 17.49
CA MET A 100 5.63 -13.68 17.01
C MET A 100 6.80 -14.53 17.52
N SER A 101 7.84 -14.68 16.70
CA SER A 101 9.13 -15.21 17.13
C SER A 101 9.84 -14.26 18.11
N ASP A 102 10.77 -14.77 18.90
CA ASP A 102 11.51 -13.96 19.88
C ASP A 102 12.36 -12.88 19.18
N GLU A 103 12.97 -13.19 18.04
CA GLU A 103 13.66 -12.21 17.20
C GLU A 103 12.75 -11.03 16.81
N ARG A 104 11.51 -11.32 16.38
CA ARG A 104 10.55 -10.27 15.97
C ARG A 104 9.99 -9.49 17.15
N LYS A 105 9.93 -10.07 18.34
CA LYS A 105 9.57 -9.32 19.56
C LYS A 105 10.63 -8.29 19.90
N GLU A 106 11.89 -8.56 19.57
CA GLU A 106 13.02 -7.68 19.87
C GLU A 106 13.34 -6.66 18.78
N ASP A 107 12.88 -6.89 17.54
CA ASP A 107 13.02 -6.01 16.39
C ASP A 107 12.52 -4.58 16.66
N SER A 108 13.40 -3.60 16.47
CA SER A 108 13.13 -2.19 16.76
C SER A 108 11.99 -1.58 15.94
N PHE A 109 11.88 -1.95 14.67
CA PHE A 109 10.81 -1.49 13.79
C PHE A 109 9.47 -2.10 14.22
N VAL A 110 9.45 -3.39 14.53
CA VAL A 110 8.22 -4.06 15.01
C VAL A 110 7.76 -3.50 16.35
N LYS A 111 8.68 -3.24 17.30
CA LYS A 111 8.37 -2.57 18.57
C LYS A 111 7.76 -1.19 18.36
N GLN A 112 8.32 -0.40 17.44
CA GLN A 112 7.79 0.93 17.11
C GLN A 112 6.37 0.84 16.55
N VAL A 113 6.13 -0.02 15.55
CA VAL A 113 4.81 -0.24 14.96
C VAL A 113 3.79 -0.67 16.03
N LYS A 114 4.15 -1.62 16.91
CA LYS A 114 3.29 -2.07 18.01
C LYS A 114 2.95 -0.97 19.00
N ARG A 115 3.92 -0.13 19.34
CA ARG A 115 3.71 1.02 20.23
C ARG A 115 2.70 1.99 19.61
N ILE A 116 2.91 2.38 18.35
CA ILE A 116 2.02 3.33 17.66
C ILE A 116 0.61 2.73 17.45
N ALA A 117 0.52 1.45 17.09
CA ALA A 117 -0.76 0.75 16.97
C ALA A 117 -1.55 0.81 18.29
N LYS A 118 -0.88 0.58 19.43
CA LYS A 118 -1.50 0.69 20.76
C LYS A 118 -1.97 2.12 21.08
N GLU A 119 -1.19 3.14 20.72
CA GLU A 119 -1.58 4.55 20.89
C GLU A 119 -2.87 4.89 20.11
N LEU A 120 -3.04 4.28 18.93
CA LEU A 120 -4.23 4.45 18.09
C LEU A 120 -5.40 3.51 18.47
N GLY A 121 -5.26 2.71 19.53
CA GLY A 121 -6.30 1.78 19.98
C GLY A 121 -6.44 0.52 19.12
N ILE A 122 -5.50 0.26 18.21
CA ILE A 122 -5.46 -0.97 17.41
C ILE A 122 -5.04 -2.13 18.33
N ARG A 123 -5.86 -3.17 18.39
CA ARG A 123 -5.59 -4.36 19.20
C ARG A 123 -4.99 -5.45 18.33
N GLY A 124 -3.74 -5.78 18.62
CA GLY A 124 -3.00 -6.91 18.08
C GLY A 124 -1.88 -7.30 19.03
#